data_AF-A0A5N7SN11-F1
#
_entry.id   AF-A0A5N7SN11-F1
#
_cell.length_a   1.000
_cell.length_b   1.000
_cell.length_c   1.000
_cell.angle_alpha   90.00
_cell.angle_beta   90.00
_cell.angle_gamma   90.00
#
_symmetry.space_group_name_H-M   'P 1'
#
loop_
_entity.id
_entity.type
_entity.pdbx_description
1 polymer ?
#
loop_
_entity_poly.entity_id
_entity_poly.type
_entity_poly.pdbx_seq_one_letter_code
_entity_poly.pdbx_strand_id
1 'polypeptide(L)' 'MRILILSTSVLASLLLAGCQRPPTPNPEKPPAPQAMARAMHEPLDRAKGVQKTVDDAAARERKAEAEATQ' A
#
# COMPACT_ATOMS: atom_id res chain seq x y z
N MET A 1 22.95 -47.94 0.88
CA MET A 1 23.22 -47.13 2.10
C MET A 1 23.88 -45.78 1.82
N ARG A 2 24.99 -45.71 1.06
CA ARG A 2 25.66 -44.42 0.73
C ARG A 2 24.76 -43.36 0.07
N ILE A 3 23.89 -43.75 -0.86
CA ILE A 3 22.98 -42.83 -1.57
C ILE A 3 21.93 -42.22 -0.62
N LEU A 4 21.40 -43.02 0.32
CA LEU A 4 20.44 -42.56 1.33
C LEU A 4 21.07 -41.58 2.34
N ILE A 5 22.35 -41.79 2.68
CA ILE A 5 23.07 -40.88 3.58
C ILE A 5 23.34 -39.54 2.86
N LEU A 6 23.72 -39.58 1.58
CA LEU A 6 23.93 -38.38 0.78
C LEU A 6 22.64 -37.57 0.59
N SER A 7 21.51 -38.21 0.29
CA SER A 7 20.23 -37.51 0.11
C SER A 7 19.76 -36.85 1.41
N THR A 8 19.92 -37.53 2.54
CA THR A 8 19.50 -37.00 3.85
C THR A 8 20.34 -35.79 4.26
N SER A 9 21.66 -35.81 4.02
CA SER A 9 22.53 -34.66 4.31
C SER A 9 22.24 -33.44 3.45
N VAL A 10 21.92 -33.63 2.17
CA VAL A 10 21.56 -32.53 1.26
C VAL A 10 20.25 -31.88 1.71
N LEU A 11 19.25 -32.70 2.04
CA LEU A 11 17.94 -32.21 2.50
C LEU A 11 18.06 -31.44 3.81
N ALA A 12 18.84 -31.95 4.78
CA ALA A 12 19.09 -31.28 6.05
C ALA A 12 19.77 -29.90 5.86
N SER A 13 20.70 -29.79 4.91
CA SER A 13 21.41 -28.54 4.62
C SER A 13 20.48 -27.48 4.03
N LEU A 14 19.53 -27.88 3.19
CA LEU A 14 18.53 -26.98 2.60
C LEU A 14 17.55 -26.43 3.66
N LEU A 15 17.14 -27.27 4.62
CA LEU A 15 16.27 -26.83 5.73
C LEU A 15 16.98 -25.84 6.65
N LEU A 16 18.27 -26.04 6.93
CA LEU A 16 19.06 -25.10 7.75
C LEU A 16 19.31 -23.76 7.05
N ALA A 17 19.47 -23.75 5.72
CA ALA A 17 19.61 -22.52 4.94
C ALA A 17 18.33 -21.67 4.95
N GLY A 18 17.15 -22.30 5.05
CA GLY A 18 15.87 -21.60 5.19
C GLY A 18 15.66 -20.91 6.54
N CYS A 19 16.45 -21.25 7.55
CA CYS A 19 16.42 -20.62 8.88
C CYS A 19 17.43 -19.48 9.04
N GLN A 20 18.08 -19.03 7.95
CA GLN A 20 18.98 -17.88 8.05
C GLN A 20 18.22 -16.63 8.49
N ARG A 21 18.74 -15.98 9.54
CA ARG A 21 18.23 -14.72 10.08
C ARG A 21 18.05 -13.74 8.91
N PRO A 22 16.84 -13.18 8.71
CA PRO A 22 16.62 -12.18 7.67
C PRO A 22 17.65 -11.06 7.80
N PRO A 23 18.14 -10.51 6.67
CA PRO A 23 19.07 -9.40 6.73
C PRO A 23 18.47 -8.30 7.60
N THR A 24 19.27 -7.79 8.54
CA THR A 24 18.86 -6.68 9.41
C THR A 24 18.39 -5.53 8.52
N PRO A 25 17.16 -5.01 8.71
CA PRO A 25 16.68 -3.87 7.96
C PRO A 25 17.71 -2.74 8.01
N ASN A 26 18.02 -2.14 6.86
CA ASN A 26 19.08 -1.14 6.73
C ASN A 26 18.83 0.02 7.73
N PRO A 27 19.72 0.21 8.74
CA PRO A 27 19.55 1.25 9.75
C PRO A 27 19.64 2.67 9.18
N GLU A 28 20.28 2.86 8.02
CA GLU A 28 20.56 4.19 7.46
C GLU A 28 19.32 4.89 6.91
N LYS A 29 18.23 4.16 6.67
CA LYS A 29 16.95 4.74 6.27
C LYS A 29 15.83 4.25 7.19
N PRO A 30 15.55 4.99 8.28
CA PRO A 30 14.30 4.83 8.99
C PRO A 30 13.14 4.91 7.98
N PRO A 31 12.11 4.06 8.10
CA PRO A 31 10.91 4.21 7.28
C PRO A 31 10.35 5.63 7.48
N ALA A 32 9.94 6.27 6.39
CA ALA A 32 9.45 7.63 6.45
C ALA A 32 8.31 7.76 7.48
N PRO A 33 8.26 8.87 8.26
CA PRO A 33 7.28 9.04 9.31
C PRO A 33 5.87 9.12 8.73
N GLN A 34 5.13 8.03 8.85
CA GLN A 34 3.75 7.94 8.35
C GLN A 34 2.80 8.91 9.08
N ALA A 35 3.12 9.30 10.32
CA ALA A 35 2.32 10.25 11.10
C ALA A 35 2.24 11.62 10.40
N MET A 36 3.37 12.10 9.85
CA MET A 36 3.41 13.38 9.12
C MET A 36 2.65 13.28 7.80
N ALA A 37 2.80 12.17 7.07
CA ALA A 37 2.06 11.96 5.83
C ALA A 37 0.54 11.95 6.08
N ARG A 38 0.06 11.26 7.12
CA ARG A 38 -1.37 11.25 7.49
C ARG A 38 -1.88 12.63 7.88
N ALA A 39 -1.13 13.37 8.71
CA ALA A 39 -1.51 14.72 9.14
C ALA A 39 -1.66 15.70 7.96
N MET A 40 -0.90 15.51 6.88
CA MET A 40 -0.99 16.33 5.66
C MET A 40 -2.12 15.87 4.73
N HIS A 41 -2.27 14.56 4.52
CA HIS A 41 -3.23 14.04 3.54
C HIS A 41 -4.68 14.07 4.05
N GLU A 42 -4.93 13.81 5.33
CA GLU A 42 -6.28 13.79 5.90
C GLU A 42 -7.09 15.09 5.68
N PRO A 43 -6.56 16.31 5.98
CA PRO A 43 -7.30 17.54 5.73
C PRO A 43 -7.50 17.81 4.23
N LEU A 44 -6.50 17.47 3.40
CA LEU A 44 -6.55 17.62 1.95
C LEU A 44 -7.62 16.72 1.33
N ASP A 45 -7.71 15.46 1.76
CA ASP A 45 -8.69 14.50 1.25
C ASP A 45 -10.10 14.88 1.68
N ARG A 46 -10.27 15.39 2.92
CA ARG A 46 -11.55 15.98 3.36
C ARG A 46 -11.95 17.16 2.47
N ALA A 47 -11.03 18.09 2.20
CA ALA A 47 -11.29 19.26 1.37
C ALA A 47 -11.69 18.86 -0.07
N LYS A 48 -10.97 17.90 -0.68
CA LYS A 48 -11.32 17.35 -1.99
C LYS A 48 -12.69 16.68 -1.99
N GLY A 49 -13.03 15.96 -0.92
CA GLY A 49 -14.36 15.36 -0.74
C GLY A 49 -15.45 16.42 -0.79
N VAL A 50 -15.31 17.50 -0.02
CA VAL A 50 -16.27 18.62 -0.05
C VAL A 50 -16.33 19.27 -1.43
N GLN A 51 -15.18 19.57 -2.04
CA GLN A 51 -15.14 20.17 -3.38
C GLN A 51 -15.91 19.31 -4.40
N LYS A 52 -15.68 17.99 -4.38
CA LYS A 52 -16.37 17.06 -5.25
C LYS A 52 -17.89 17.11 -5.05
N THR A 53 -18.38 17.20 -3.81
CA THR A 53 -19.82 17.29 -3.56
C THR A 53 -20.43 18.57 -4.13
N VAL A 54 -19.72 19.70 -4.03
CA VAL A 54 -20.15 20.98 -4.58
C VAL A 54 -20.15 20.92 -6.11
N ASP A 55 -19.10 20.37 -6.71
CA ASP A 55 -18.98 20.21 -8.17
C ASP A 55 -20.08 19.29 -8.72
N ASP A 56 -20.33 18.17 -8.05
CA ASP A 56 -21.38 17.21 -8.44
C ASP A 56 -22.78 17.86 -8.34
N ALA A 57 -23.03 18.71 -7.35
CA ALA A 57 -24.28 19.47 -7.24
C ALA A 57 -24.41 20.51 -8.35
N ALA A 58 -23.38 21.32 -8.59
CA ALA A 58 -23.38 22.30 -9.68
C ALA A 58 -23.57 21.65 -11.06
N ALA A 59 -23.00 20.46 -11.27
CA ALA A 59 -23.19 19.70 -12.50
C ALA A 59 -24.64 19.21 -12.67
N ARG A 60 -25.36 18.91 -11.58
CA ARG A 60 -26.77 18.52 -11.62
C ARG A 60 -27.67 19.70 -11.96
N GLU A 61 -27.44 20.86 -11.33
CA GLU A 61 -28.20 22.08 -11.62
C GLU A 61 -28.09 22.45 -13.10
N ARG A 62 -26.85 22.49 -13.64
CA ARG A 62 -26.63 22.79 -15.07
C ARG A 62 -27.34 21.82 -16.01
N LYS A 63 -27.43 20.53 -15.63
CA LYS A 63 -28.17 19.53 -16.42
C LYS A 63 -29.68 19.80 -16.36
N ALA A 64 -30.22 20.07 -15.17
CA ALA A 64 -31.63 20.39 -15.00
C ALA A 64 -32.03 21.66 -15.77
N GLU A 65 -31.19 22.70 -15.74
CA GLU A 65 -31.38 23.92 -16.53
C GLU A 65 -31.36 23.63 -18.04
N ALA A 66 -30.41 22.83 -18.51
CA ALA A 66 -30.32 22.44 -19.92
C ALA A 66 -31.54 21.62 -20.37
N GLU A 67 -32.03 20.71 -19.53
CA GLU A 67 -33.24 19.91 -19.79
C GLU A 67 -34.52 20.78 -19.78
N ALA A 68 -34.60 21.79 -18.91
CA ALA A 68 -35.76 22.69 -18.82
C ALA A 68 -35.84 23.71 -19.98
N THR A 69 -34.76 23.92 -20.71
CA THR A 69 -34.67 24.89 -21.81
C THR A 69 -34.71 24.22 -23.20
N GLN A 70 -34.90 22.89 -23.26
CA GLN A 70 -35.19 22.13 -24.49
C GLN A 70 -36.69 21.98 -24.71
#